data_AF-A0A954ZDX1-F1
#
_entry.id   AF-A0A954ZDX1-F1
#
_cell.length_a   1.000
_cell.length_b   1.000
_cell.length_c   1.000
_cell.angle_alpha   90.00
_cell.angle_beta   90.00
_cell.angle_gamma   90.00
#
_symmetry.space_group_name_H-M   'P 1'
#
loop_
_entity.id
_entity.type
_entity.pdbx_description
1 polymer ?
#
loop_
_entity_poly.entity_id
_entity_poly.type
_entity_poly.pdbx_seq_one_letter_code
_entity_poly.pdbx_strand_id
1 'polypeptide(L)'
;FWGWDPKENGALMIVLWNAIVLHARWGRIVGDRGLASLAVFGNVVTCWSWFGVNQLGIGLHSYGFTDGVTRALIAFAITQIAIIGLAALPPRRVAV
;
A
#
# COMPACT_ATOMS: atom_id res chain seq x y z
N PHE A 1 3.54 22.10 17.76
CA PHE A 1 3.98 20.93 18.55
C PHE A 1 4.33 19.81 17.57
N TRP A 2 5.37 19.00 17.88
CA TRP A 2 6.01 17.98 17.04
C TRP A 2 5.21 17.58 15.78
N GLY A 3 5.64 18.08 14.62
CA GLY A 3 5.05 17.78 13.33
C GLY A 3 6.10 17.15 12.44
N TRP A 4 5.73 16.04 11.81
CA TRP A 4 6.54 15.36 10.82
C TRP A 4 6.05 15.76 9.44
N ASP A 5 6.98 15.93 8.50
CA ASP A 5 6.65 16.26 7.12
C ASP A 5 5.85 15.11 6.47
N PRO A 6 4.93 15.36 5.52
CA PRO A 6 4.18 14.31 4.82
C PRO A 6 5.07 13.21 4.22
N LYS A 7 6.28 13.55 3.76
CA LYS A 7 7.24 12.55 3.25
C LYS A 7 7.79 11.65 4.35
N GLU A 8 8.09 12.22 5.52
CA GLU A 8 8.56 11.47 6.68
C GLU A 8 7.46 10.51 7.17
N ASN A 9 6.21 10.99 7.22
CA ASN A 9 5.05 10.15 7.51
C ASN A 9 4.87 9.05 6.46
N GLY A 10 5.07 9.35 5.18
CA GLY A 10 5.04 8.37 4.10
C GLY A 10 6.11 7.29 4.27
N ALA A 11 7.34 7.67 4.59
CA ALA A 11 8.43 6.73 4.85
C ALA A 11 8.13 5.84 6.07
N LEU A 12 7.63 6.43 7.16
CA LEU A 12 7.18 5.69 8.34
C LEU A 12 6.07 4.70 7.99
N MET A 13 5.11 5.09 7.15
CA MET A 13 4.00 4.21 6.73
C MET A 13 4.50 2.96 5.99
N ILE A 14 5.54 3.09 5.14
CA ILE A 14 6.18 1.95 4.47
C ILE A 14 6.84 1.02 5.50
N VAL A 15 7.59 1.58 6.45
CA VAL A 15 8.26 0.78 7.50
C VAL A 15 7.23 0.03 8.35
N LEU A 16 6.17 0.72 8.79
CA LEU A 16 5.10 0.12 9.57
C LEU A 16 4.36 -0.95 8.79
N TRP A 17 4.10 -0.75 7.50
CA TRP A 17 3.44 -1.76 6.68
C TRP A 17 4.29 -3.02 6.55
N ASN A 18 5.60 -2.87 6.29
CA ASN A 18 6.51 -4.01 6.25
C ASN A 18 6.60 -4.73 7.60
N ALA A 19 6.60 -3.99 8.72
CA ALA A 19 6.54 -4.57 10.06
C ALA A 19 5.26 -5.37 10.28
N ILE A 20 4.10 -4.87 9.82
CA ILE A 20 2.81 -5.60 9.87
C ILE A 20 2.88 -6.88 9.05
N VAL A 21 3.38 -6.82 7.80
CA VAL A 21 3.50 -8.01 6.94
C VAL A 21 4.39 -9.08 7.60
N LEU A 22 5.54 -8.65 8.13
CA LEU A 22 6.48 -9.54 8.79
C LEU A 22 5.89 -10.15 10.07
N HIS A 23 5.21 -9.34 10.88
CA HIS A 23 4.53 -9.78 12.09
C HIS A 23 3.40 -10.77 11.78
N ALA A 24 2.59 -10.50 10.76
CA ALA A 24 1.51 -11.38 10.34
C ALA A 24 2.04 -12.75 9.86
N ARG A 25 3.18 -12.75 9.16
CA ARG A 25 3.84 -13.98 8.71
C ARG A 25 4.41 -14.79 9.87
N TRP A 26 5.18 -14.16 10.76
CA TRP A 26 5.80 -14.86 11.89
C TRP A 26 4.78 -15.32 12.93
N GLY A 27 3.75 -14.51 13.17
CA GLY A 27 2.64 -14.86 14.05
C GLY A 27 1.69 -15.90 13.44
N ARG A 28 1.91 -16.35 12.18
CA ARG A 28 1.03 -17.26 11.45
C ARG A 28 -0.44 -16.79 11.42
N ILE A 29 -0.63 -15.47 11.44
CA ILE A 29 -1.96 -14.82 11.40
C ILE A 29 -2.56 -14.97 10.00
N VAL A 30 -1.70 -15.04 8.98
CA VAL A 30 -2.09 -15.20 7.57
C VAL A 30 -1.34 -16.38 6.95
N GLY A 31 -2.02 -17.12 6.06
CA GLY A 31 -1.39 -18.09 5.15
C GLY A 31 -0.82 -17.42 3.89
N ASP A 32 -0.33 -18.21 2.94
CA ASP A 32 0.37 -17.73 1.74
C ASP A 32 -0.43 -16.71 0.92
N ARG A 33 -1.74 -16.96 0.72
CA ARG A 33 -2.62 -16.02 0.02
C ARG A 33 -2.79 -14.70 0.76
N GLY A 34 -2.94 -14.75 2.09
CA GLY A 34 -3.04 -13.54 2.91
C GLY A 34 -1.74 -12.75 2.91
N LEU A 35 -0.59 -13.44 2.94
CA LEU A 35 0.72 -12.82 2.81
C LEU A 35 0.89 -12.11 1.46
N ALA A 36 0.48 -12.77 0.36
CA ALA A 36 0.47 -12.17 -0.97
C ALA A 36 -0.43 -10.94 -1.04
N SER A 37 -1.64 -10.99 -0.46
CA SER A 37 -2.55 -9.84 -0.40
C SER A 37 -1.97 -8.66 0.38
N LEU A 38 -1.29 -8.91 1.51
CA LEU A 38 -0.61 -7.87 2.28
C LEU A 38 0.53 -7.22 1.49
N ALA A 39 1.29 -8.01 0.72
CA ALA A 39 2.34 -7.51 -0.16
C ALA A 39 1.76 -6.64 -1.29
N VAL A 40 0.66 -7.08 -1.92
CA VAL A 40 -0.04 -6.29 -2.96
C VAL A 40 -0.56 -4.97 -2.40
N PHE A 41 -1.13 -4.96 -1.20
CA PHE A 41 -1.54 -3.71 -0.55
C PHE A 41 -0.34 -2.81 -0.22
N GLY A 42 0.81 -3.40 0.09
CA GLY A 42 2.07 -2.67 0.29
C GLY A 42 2.48 -1.83 -0.92
N ASN A 43 2.10 -2.22 -2.13
CA ASN A 43 2.29 -1.40 -3.32
C ASN A 43 1.50 -0.09 -3.24
N VAL A 44 0.25 -0.14 -2.75
CA VAL A 44 -0.60 1.05 -2.56
C VAL A 44 0.03 2.00 -1.55
N VAL A 45 0.46 1.47 -0.41
CA VAL A 45 1.18 2.23 0.64
C VAL A 45 2.41 2.90 0.06
N THR A 46 3.24 2.16 -0.67
CA THR A 46 4.48 2.66 -1.25
C THR A 46 4.21 3.75 -2.30
N CYS A 47 3.28 3.53 -3.23
CA CYS A 47 2.93 4.51 -4.25
C CYS A 47 2.33 5.79 -3.64
N TRP A 48 1.51 5.67 -2.59
CA TRP A 48 1.02 6.85 -1.87
C TRP A 48 2.15 7.62 -1.20
N SER A 49 3.04 6.93 -0.49
CA SER A 49 4.19 7.55 0.18
C SER A 49 5.16 8.22 -0.79
N TRP A 50 5.30 7.70 -2.01
CA TRP A 50 6.20 8.27 -3.01
C TRP A 50 5.56 9.42 -3.79
N PHE A 51 4.34 9.23 -4.29
CA PHE A 51 3.71 10.16 -5.22
C PHE A 51 2.52 10.90 -4.61
N GLY A 52 1.72 10.22 -3.78
CA GLY A 52 0.48 10.77 -3.20
C GLY A 52 0.74 11.92 -2.22
N VAL A 53 1.73 11.78 -1.34
CA VAL A 53 2.07 12.83 -0.38
C VAL A 53 2.53 14.14 -1.03
N ASN A 54 3.08 14.09 -2.25
CA ASN A 54 3.39 15.30 -3.02
C ASN A 54 2.11 16.05 -3.41
N GLN A 55 1.03 15.34 -3.72
CA GLN A 55 -0.24 15.94 -4.16
C GLN A 55 -0.97 16.70 -3.04
N LEU A 56 -0.49 16.59 -1.79
CA LEU A 56 -1.08 17.32 -0.65
C LEU A 56 -0.71 18.80 -0.65
N GLY A 57 0.30 19.24 -1.42
CA GLY A 57 0.65 20.66 -1.54
C GLY A 57 1.31 21.27 -0.29
N ILE A 58 1.66 20.44 0.70
CA ILE A 58 2.19 20.86 2.00
C ILE A 58 3.49 20.13 2.29
N GLY A 59 4.34 20.73 3.14
CA GLY A 59 5.60 20.12 3.55
C GLY A 59 6.84 20.69 2.85
N LEU A 60 7.99 20.53 3.51
CA LEU A 60 9.29 21.05 3.10
C LEU A 60 9.86 20.33 1.87
N HIS A 61 9.34 19.13 1.56
CA HIS A 61 9.80 18.29 0.46
C HIS A 61 8.71 18.01 -0.58
N SER A 62 7.77 18.94 -0.76
CA SER A 62 6.71 18.85 -1.76
C SER A 62 7.11 19.48 -3.09
N TYR A 63 7.24 18.65 -4.13
CA TYR A 63 7.62 19.03 -5.50
C TYR A 63 7.09 18.01 -6.53
N GLY A 64 7.24 18.33 -7.82
CA GLY A 64 6.86 17.41 -8.91
C GLY A 64 5.35 17.26 -9.09
N PHE A 65 4.58 18.29 -8.78
CA PHE A 65 3.14 18.34 -9.04
C PHE A 65 2.90 18.14 -10.53
N THR A 66 2.13 17.11 -10.85
CA THR A 66 1.85 16.73 -12.24
C THR A 66 0.37 16.39 -12.32
N ASP A 67 -0.31 17.05 -13.27
CA ASP A 67 -1.73 16.80 -13.50
C ASP A 67 -1.97 15.33 -13.86
N GLY A 68 -2.97 14.74 -13.23
CA GLY A 68 -3.35 13.35 -13.46
C GLY A 68 -2.67 12.30 -12.59
N VAL A 69 -1.61 12.63 -11.82
CA VAL A 69 -0.97 11.68 -10.88
C VAL A 69 -1.97 11.16 -9.85
N THR A 70 -2.80 12.03 -9.27
CA THR A 70 -3.84 11.61 -8.32
C THR A 70 -4.83 10.62 -8.95
N ARG A 71 -5.25 10.86 -10.20
CA ARG A 71 -6.14 9.93 -10.92
C ARG A 71 -5.45 8.60 -11.19
N ALA A 72 -4.18 8.63 -11.60
CA ALA A 72 -3.38 7.43 -11.84
C ALA A 72 -3.17 6.63 -10.55
N LEU A 73 -2.92 7.29 -9.42
CA LEU A 73 -2.80 6.66 -8.10
C LEU A 73 -4.10 6.01 -7.65
N ILE A 74 -5.24 6.67 -7.83
CA ILE A 74 -6.56 6.09 -7.52
C ILE A 74 -6.81 4.87 -8.40
N ALA A 75 -6.60 4.99 -9.72
CA ALA A 75 -6.76 3.87 -10.64
C ALA A 75 -5.84 2.70 -10.25
N PHE A 76 -4.57 2.98 -9.96
CA PHE A 76 -3.62 2.00 -9.48
C PHE A 76 -4.09 1.33 -8.19
N ALA A 77 -4.51 2.09 -7.17
CA ALA A 77 -5.02 1.55 -5.92
C ALA A 77 -6.24 0.63 -6.14
N ILE A 78 -7.18 1.03 -7.02
CA ILE A 78 -8.33 0.20 -7.40
C ILE A 78 -7.86 -1.14 -8.00
N THR A 79 -6.86 -1.14 -8.89
CA THR A 79 -6.34 -2.40 -9.45
C THR A 79 -5.74 -3.30 -8.37
N GLN A 80 -4.98 -2.77 -7.42
CA GLN A 80 -4.42 -3.55 -6.31
C GLN A 80 -5.52 -4.13 -5.41
N ILE A 81 -6.54 -3.34 -5.09
CA ILE A 81 -7.71 -3.78 -4.31
C ILE A 81 -8.48 -4.87 -5.06
N ALA A 82 -8.65 -4.74 -6.38
CA ALA A 82 -9.29 -5.77 -7.20
C ALA A 82 -8.50 -7.09 -7.17
N ILE A 83 -7.17 -7.04 -7.27
CA ILE A 83 -6.29 -8.22 -7.15
C ILE A 83 -6.45 -8.89 -5.78
N ILE A 84 -6.50 -8.11 -4.70
CA ILE A 84 -6.74 -8.62 -3.34
C ILE A 84 -8.12 -9.27 -3.24
N GLY A 85 -9.15 -8.64 -3.83
CA GLY A 85 -10.51 -9.19 -3.88
C GLY A 85 -10.58 -10.53 -4.61
N LEU A 86 -9.84 -10.67 -5.72
CA LEU A 86 -9.71 -11.95 -6.43
C LEU A 86 -8.99 -13.00 -5.59
N ALA A 87 -7.96 -12.62 -4.84
CA ALA A 87 -7.23 -13.54 -3.94
C ALA A 87 -8.10 -14.06 -2.78
N ALA A 88 -9.14 -13.30 -2.39
CA ALA A 88 -10.11 -13.68 -1.36
C ALA A 88 -11.16 -14.70 -1.85
N LEU A 89 -11.26 -14.96 -3.17
CA LEU A 89 -12.18 -15.95 -3.69
C LEU A 89 -11.77 -17.38 -3.25
N PRO A 90 -12.75 -18.24 -2.92
CA PRO A 90 -12.46 -19.61 -2.52
C PRO A 90 -11.69 -20.35 -3.62
N PRO A 91 -10.66 -21.14 -3.26
CA PRO A 91 -9.97 -21.98 -4.23
C PRO A 91 -10.99 -22.85 -4.97
N ARG A 92 -10.89 -22.90 -6.31
CA ARG A 92 -11.61 -23.94 -7.06
C ARG A 92 -11.13 -25.29 -6.53
N ARG A 93 -12.05 -26.08 -5.95
CA ARG A 93 -11.76 -27.47 -5.63
C ARG A 93 -11.58 -28.19 -6.97
N VAL A 94 -10.34 -28.52 -7.31
CA VAL A 94 -10.08 -29.47 -8.38
C VAL A 94 -10.46 -30.82 -7.78
N ALA A 95 -11.58 -31.38 -8.23
CA ALA A 95 -11.91 -32.77 -7.91
C ALA A 95 -10.83 -33.62 -8.59
N VAL A 96 -10.06 -34.33 -7.77
CA VAL A 96 -9.16 -35.42 -8.19
C VAL A 96 -9.92 -36.72 -8.02
#